data_AF-A0A1G2Q478-F1
#
_entry.id   AF-A0A1G2Q478-F1
#
_cell.length_a   1.000
_cell.length_b   1.000
_cell.length_c   1.000
_cell.angle_alpha   90.00
_cell.angle_beta   90.00
_cell.angle_gamma   90.00
#
_symmetry.space_group_name_H-M   'P 1'
#
loop_
_entity.id
_entity.type
_entity.pdbx_description
1 polymer ?
#
loop_
_entity_poly.entity_id
_entity_poly.type
_entity_poly.pdbx_seq_one_letter_code
_entity_poly.pdbx_strand_id
1 'polypeptide(L)'
;MSYTKKLMPILAIAVAAGFLTDYIGLFNFGWMFIAAPAAAGVLLAIVQNETSSYRFLDKLVIGSFVYSFIFAGLTVVHMYFSSVDWYLAHPKLSFGMSFNFLDHLWLALALSFIAFMGGLVGIVGKGFYILHSAKSASASNSSLREVNAHLSLVGRNRRMV
;
A
#
# COMPACT_ATOMS: atom_id res chain seq x y z
N MET A 1 12.49 4.07 -17.40
CA MET A 1 12.21 5.10 -16.37
C MET A 1 12.53 4.48 -15.01
N SER A 2 13.49 5.04 -14.26
CA SER A 2 14.05 4.41 -13.04
C SER A 2 12.99 4.16 -11.95
N TYR A 3 13.07 3.00 -11.28
CA TYR A 3 12.22 2.56 -10.17
C TYR A 3 12.04 3.62 -9.08
N THR A 4 13.12 4.28 -8.71
CA THR A 4 13.13 5.36 -7.70
C THR A 4 12.18 6.50 -8.04
N LYS A 5 12.00 6.83 -9.33
CA LYS A 5 11.11 7.92 -9.77
C LYS A 5 9.62 7.60 -9.60
N LYS A 6 9.23 6.32 -9.57
CA LYS A 6 7.83 5.91 -9.37
C LYS A 6 7.52 5.62 -7.90
N LEU A 7 8.48 5.08 -7.16
CA LEU A 7 8.29 4.70 -5.75
C LEU A 7 8.26 5.92 -4.80
N MET A 8 9.14 6.90 -5.02
CA MET A 8 9.22 8.11 -4.19
C MET A 8 7.89 8.86 -4.01
N PRO A 9 7.12 9.18 -5.08
CA PRO A 9 5.86 9.90 -4.90
C PRO A 9 4.82 9.08 -4.15
N ILE A 10 4.80 7.75 -4.29
CA ILE A 10 3.85 6.89 -3.56
C ILE A 10 4.22 6.83 -2.08
N LEU A 11 5.52 6.66 -1.78
CA LEU A 11 6.00 6.73 -0.41
C LEU A 11 5.68 8.10 0.21
N ALA A 12 5.91 9.19 -0.53
CA ALA A 12 5.59 10.53 -0.07
C ALA A 12 4.09 10.71 0.20
N ILE A 13 3.22 10.25 -0.71
CA ILE A 13 1.76 10.31 -0.54
C ILE A 13 1.32 9.44 0.64
N ALA A 14 1.83 8.22 0.76
CA ALA A 14 1.48 7.31 1.84
C ALA A 14 1.94 7.86 3.20
N VAL A 15 3.12 8.47 3.27
CA VAL A 15 3.64 9.11 4.48
C VAL A 15 2.79 10.34 4.81
N ALA A 16 2.50 11.19 3.83
CA ALA A 16 1.67 12.38 4.03
C ALA A 16 0.23 12.02 4.44
N ALA A 17 -0.37 11.02 3.82
CA ALA A 17 -1.71 10.55 4.16
C ALA A 17 -1.74 9.92 5.56
N GLY A 18 -0.78 9.05 5.89
CA GLY A 18 -0.66 8.48 7.22
C GLY A 18 -0.50 9.56 8.29
N PHE A 19 0.39 10.53 8.04
CA PHE A 19 0.66 11.62 8.96
C PHE A 19 -0.53 12.58 9.11
N LEU A 20 -1.24 12.88 8.03
CA LEU A 20 -2.47 13.68 8.08
C LEU A 20 -3.56 12.98 8.90
N THR A 21 -3.66 11.66 8.78
CA THR A 21 -4.59 10.84 9.57
C THR A 21 -4.21 10.85 11.05
N ASP A 22 -2.90 10.84 11.35
CA ASP A 22 -2.36 11.00 12.70
C ASP A 22 -2.67 12.39 13.27
N TYR A 23 -2.40 13.45 12.50
CA TYR A 23 -2.61 14.85 12.87
C TYR A 23 -4.08 15.21 13.14
N ILE A 24 -5.02 14.66 12.37
CA ILE A 24 -6.47 14.88 12.58
C ILE A 24 -7.00 14.13 13.83
N GLY A 25 -6.14 13.38 14.52
CA GLY A 25 -6.49 12.70 15.76
C GLY A 25 -7.33 11.44 15.56
N LEU A 26 -7.51 10.96 14.32
CA LEU A 26 -8.09 9.64 14.06
C LEU A 26 -7.21 8.53 14.68
N PHE A 27 -5.92 8.80 14.85
CA PHE A 27 -4.96 7.92 15.52
C PHE A 27 -5.03 7.93 17.06
N ASN A 28 -5.70 8.90 17.68
CA ASN A 28 -5.92 8.89 19.14
C ASN A 28 -6.83 7.71 19.58
N PHE A 29 -7.42 6.98 18.63
CA PHE A 29 -8.25 5.79 18.85
C PHE A 29 -7.50 4.44 18.70
N GLY A 30 -6.22 4.40 19.07
CA GLY A 30 -5.46 3.17 19.36
C GLY A 30 -5.12 2.27 18.16
N TRP A 31 -6.13 1.70 17.50
CA TRP A 31 -5.97 0.66 16.47
C TRP A 31 -5.80 1.22 15.05
N MET A 32 -6.23 2.47 14.80
CA MET A 32 -6.07 3.11 13.49
C MET A 32 -4.60 3.36 13.11
N PHE A 33 -3.69 3.30 14.09
CA PHE A 33 -2.24 3.33 13.87
C PHE A 33 -1.71 2.19 13.00
N ILE A 34 -2.41 1.06 12.98
CA ILE A 34 -2.05 -0.13 12.20
C ILE A 34 -2.54 -0.01 10.74
N ALA A 35 -3.62 0.73 10.52
CA ALA A 35 -4.28 0.81 9.21
C ALA A 35 -3.45 1.57 8.16
N ALA A 36 -2.78 2.67 8.54
CA ALA A 36 -1.99 3.43 7.58
C ALA A 36 -0.75 2.67 7.07
N PRO A 37 0.07 2.02 7.94
CA PRO A 37 1.13 1.13 7.49
C PRO A 37 0.62 -0.01 6.61
N ALA A 38 -0.47 -0.67 7.00
CA ALA A 38 -1.04 -1.75 6.20
C ALA A 38 -1.49 -1.26 4.81
N ALA A 39 -2.17 -0.11 4.73
CA ALA A 39 -2.61 0.49 3.48
C ALA A 39 -1.42 0.94 2.60
N ALA A 40 -0.37 1.51 3.21
CA ALA A 40 0.86 1.85 2.52
C ALA A 40 1.51 0.60 1.91
N GLY A 41 1.53 -0.51 2.66
CA GLY A 41 1.92 -1.82 2.16
C GLY A 41 1.15 -2.25 0.91
N VAL A 42 -0.18 -2.22 0.98
CA VAL A 42 -1.07 -2.57 -0.14
C VAL A 42 -0.77 -1.69 -1.37
N LEU A 43 -0.62 -0.38 -1.18
CA LEU A 43 -0.31 0.56 -2.27
C LEU A 43 1.05 0.31 -2.90
N LEU A 44 2.08 0.04 -2.08
CA LEU A 44 3.40 -0.37 -2.56
C LEU A 44 3.31 -1.63 -3.43
N ALA A 45 2.35 -2.51 -3.17
CA ALA A 45 2.09 -3.69 -3.97
C ALA A 45 1.36 -3.44 -5.29
N ILE A 46 0.31 -2.65 -5.25
CA ILE A 46 -0.54 -2.41 -6.42
C ILE A 46 0.18 -1.59 -7.48
N VAL A 47 0.95 -0.56 -7.10
CA VAL A 47 1.54 0.38 -8.07
C VAL A 47 2.77 -0.19 -8.78
N GLN A 48 3.33 -1.30 -8.30
CA GLN A 48 4.45 -1.93 -8.99
C GLN A 48 3.97 -2.62 -10.28
N ASN A 49 4.62 -2.32 -11.39
CA ASN A 49 4.33 -2.92 -12.71
C ASN A 49 5.03 -4.28 -12.94
N GLU A 50 5.58 -4.90 -11.90
CA GLU A 50 6.21 -6.22 -12.03
C GLU A 50 5.14 -7.31 -12.17
N THR A 51 5.39 -8.26 -13.08
CA THR A 51 4.53 -9.42 -13.35
C THR A 51 4.88 -10.63 -12.49
N SER A 52 6.11 -10.66 -11.94
CA SER A 52 6.64 -11.79 -11.16
C SER A 52 6.76 -11.44 -9.68
N SER A 53 6.08 -12.20 -8.82
CA SER A 53 5.95 -11.91 -7.37
C SER A 53 7.27 -11.96 -6.59
N TYR A 54 8.26 -12.73 -7.02
CA TYR A 54 9.55 -12.82 -6.33
C TYR A 54 10.42 -11.57 -6.55
N ARG A 55 10.34 -10.92 -7.71
CA ARG A 55 11.01 -9.62 -7.98
C ARG A 55 10.38 -8.46 -7.23
N PHE A 56 9.18 -8.68 -6.71
CA PHE A 56 8.40 -7.71 -5.95
C PHE A 56 8.74 -7.76 -4.46
N LEU A 57 9.07 -8.94 -3.93
CA LEU A 57 9.27 -9.17 -2.50
C LEU A 57 10.39 -8.31 -1.89
N ASP A 58 11.56 -8.26 -2.53
CA ASP A 58 12.69 -7.47 -2.04
C ASP A 58 12.36 -5.97 -1.97
N LYS A 59 11.66 -5.47 -3.00
CA LYS A 59 11.22 -4.07 -3.09
C LYS A 59 10.18 -3.75 -2.03
N LEU A 60 9.27 -4.68 -1.76
CA LEU A 60 8.28 -4.52 -0.70
C LEU A 60 8.94 -4.49 0.68
N VAL A 61 9.91 -5.36 0.94
CA VAL A 61 10.66 -5.36 2.21
C VAL A 61 11.32 -4.00 2.41
N ILE A 62 12.12 -3.55 1.43
CA ILE A 62 12.83 -2.26 1.53
C ILE A 62 11.84 -1.10 1.66
N GLY A 63 10.77 -1.08 0.85
CA GLY A 63 9.74 -0.04 0.90
C GLY A 63 9.01 0.02 2.24
N SER A 64 8.71 -1.14 2.84
CA SER A 64 8.03 -1.25 4.13
C SER A 64 8.90 -0.72 5.28
N PHE A 65 10.20 -1.04 5.25
CA PHE A 65 11.17 -0.50 6.21
C PHE A 65 11.31 1.02 6.08
N VAL A 66 11.57 1.51 4.87
CA VAL A 66 11.76 2.96 4.64
C VAL A 66 10.52 3.76 5.04
N TYR A 67 9.33 3.30 4.62
CA TYR A 67 8.07 3.93 5.01
C TYR A 67 7.91 4.01 6.52
N SER A 68 8.08 2.87 7.20
CA SER A 68 7.74 2.74 8.62
C SER A 68 8.71 3.48 9.53
N PHE A 69 9.99 3.55 9.16
CA PHE A 69 10.97 4.35 9.89
C PHE A 69 10.69 5.85 9.79
N ILE A 70 10.36 6.33 8.58
CA ILE A 70 9.99 7.73 8.37
C ILE A 70 8.68 8.04 9.12
N PHE A 71 7.69 7.16 8.99
CA PHE A 71 6.39 7.32 9.61
C PHE A 71 6.47 7.34 11.14
N ALA A 72 7.17 6.37 11.75
CA ALA A 72 7.37 6.31 13.20
C ALA A 72 8.11 7.56 13.71
N GLY A 73 9.15 8.01 13.00
CA GLY A 73 9.86 9.24 13.36
C GLY A 73 8.95 10.47 13.36
N LEU A 74 8.09 10.61 12.35
CA LEU A 74 7.13 11.71 12.27
C LEU A 74 6.06 11.63 13.37
N THR A 75 5.50 10.45 13.65
CA THR A 75 4.55 10.27 14.75
C THR A 75 5.15 10.64 16.09
N VAL A 76 6.41 10.30 16.32
CA VAL A 76 7.11 10.62 17.58
C VAL A 76 7.30 12.12 17.71
N VAL A 77 7.73 12.79 16.63
CA VAL A 77 7.85 14.25 16.61
C VAL A 77 6.50 14.91 16.88
N HIS A 78 5.42 14.41 16.27
CA HIS A 78 4.07 14.91 16.50
C HIS A 78 3.61 14.68 17.95
N MET A 79 3.76 13.48 18.49
CA MET A 79 3.48 13.17 19.90
C MET A 79 4.28 14.08 20.84
N TYR A 80 5.55 14.34 20.52
CA TYR A 80 6.40 15.26 21.27
C TYR A 80 5.78 16.65 21.32
N PHE A 81 5.51 17.28 20.18
CA PHE A 81 4.93 18.63 20.16
C PHE A 81 3.54 18.70 20.79
N SER A 82 2.66 17.73 20.52
CA SER A 82 1.31 17.67 21.09
C SER A 82 1.32 17.51 22.62
N SER A 83 2.31 16.78 23.15
CA SER A 83 2.47 16.64 24.60
C SER A 83 3.09 17.88 25.25
N VAL A 84 3.95 18.63 24.55
CA VAL A 84 4.54 19.87 25.08
C VAL A 84 3.45 20.88 25.41
N ASP A 85 2.49 21.09 24.51
CA ASP A 85 1.35 21.99 24.75
C ASP A 85 0.52 21.55 25.96
N TRP A 86 0.30 20.24 26.11
CA TRP A 86 -0.46 19.68 27.23
C TRP A 86 0.25 19.85 28.58
N TYR A 87 1.57 19.66 28.63
CA TYR A 87 2.36 19.82 29.85
C TYR A 87 2.60 21.28 30.21
N LEU A 88 2.72 22.18 29.23
CA LEU A 88 2.71 23.62 29.48
C LEU A 88 1.40 24.06 30.15
N ALA A 89 0.27 23.43 29.78
CA ALA A 89 -1.02 23.64 30.44
C ALA A 89 -1.14 22.96 31.83
N HIS A 90 -0.28 21.99 32.15
CA HIS A 90 -0.30 21.23 33.42
C HIS A 90 1.08 21.20 34.11
N PRO A 91 1.59 22.35 34.58
CA PRO A 91 2.97 22.52 35.06
C PRO A 91 3.31 21.74 36.34
N LYS A 92 2.32 21.15 37.02
CA LYS A 92 2.54 20.26 38.18
C LYS A 92 2.99 18.86 37.78
N LEU A 93 2.85 18.50 36.50
CA LEU A 93 3.32 17.23 35.97
C LEU A 93 4.70 17.47 35.36
N SER A 94 5.70 16.68 35.78
CA SER A 94 7.02 16.72 35.17
C SER A 94 6.93 16.19 33.74
N PHE A 95 7.31 17.00 32.75
CA PHE A 95 7.44 16.55 31.35
C PHE A 95 8.52 15.47 31.26
N GLY A 96 8.10 14.23 31.44
CA GLY A 96 8.97 13.06 31.53
C GLY A 96 8.93 12.25 30.25
N MET A 97 9.20 12.86 29.10
CA MET A 97 9.43 12.06 27.89
C MET A 97 10.89 11.65 27.86
N SER A 98 11.24 10.53 28.50
CA SER A 98 12.51 9.89 28.24
C SER A 98 12.47 9.35 26.82
N PHE A 99 13.13 10.05 25.89
CA PHE A 99 13.32 9.54 24.53
C PHE A 99 14.14 8.25 24.61
N ASN A 100 13.46 7.10 24.58
CA ASN A 100 14.10 5.81 24.52
C ASN A 100 14.18 5.39 23.05
N PHE A 101 15.36 5.59 22.46
CA PHE A 101 15.65 5.22 21.08
C PHE A 101 15.27 3.76 20.77
N LEU A 102 15.44 2.86 21.74
CA LEU A 102 15.16 1.44 21.56
C LEU A 102 13.66 1.18 21.34
N ASP A 103 12.79 1.82 22.11
CA ASP A 103 11.34 1.67 22.00
C ASP A 103 10.83 2.16 20.64
N HIS A 104 11.46 3.22 20.12
CA HIS A 104 11.13 3.80 18.82
C HIS A 104 11.59 2.90 17.67
N LEU A 105 12.75 2.26 17.83
CA LEU A 105 13.23 1.26 16.88
C LEU A 105 12.28 0.05 16.82
N TRP A 106 11.83 -0.43 17.98
CA TRP A 106 10.86 -1.53 18.08
C TRP A 106 9.51 -1.16 17.44
N LEU A 107 9.04 0.06 17.66
CA LEU A 107 7.83 0.58 17.01
C LEU A 107 7.97 0.59 15.48
N ALA A 108 9.07 1.15 14.97
CA ALA A 108 9.32 1.21 13.53
C ALA A 108 9.43 -0.20 12.90
N LEU A 109 10.04 -1.16 13.61
CA LEU A 109 10.11 -2.56 13.22
C LEU A 109 8.72 -3.22 13.17
N ALA A 110 7.90 -3.02 14.19
CA ALA A 110 6.54 -3.54 14.22
C ALA A 110 5.69 -2.98 13.06
N LEU A 111 5.81 -1.68 12.79
CA LEU A 111 5.16 -1.04 11.66
C LEU A 111 5.66 -1.57 10.31
N SER A 112 6.96 -1.84 10.19
CA SER A 112 7.56 -2.43 8.99
C SER A 112 6.95 -3.79 8.69
N PHE A 113 6.74 -4.60 9.73
CA PHE A 113 6.06 -5.89 9.60
C PHE A 113 4.60 -5.73 9.16
N ILE A 114 3.86 -4.80 9.76
CA ILE A 114 2.46 -4.52 9.38
C ILE A 114 2.37 -4.05 7.91
N ALA A 115 3.24 -3.13 7.50
CA ALA A 115 3.31 -2.65 6.13
C ALA A 115 3.68 -3.78 5.16
N PHE A 116 4.61 -4.65 5.53
CA PHE A 116 4.93 -5.82 4.73
C PHE A 116 3.74 -6.77 4.57
N MET A 117 3.01 -7.07 5.66
CA MET A 117 1.80 -7.89 5.62
C MET A 117 0.71 -7.27 4.73
N GLY A 118 0.49 -5.96 4.83
CA GLY A 118 -0.40 -5.23 3.92
C GLY A 118 0.05 -5.36 2.46
N GLY A 119 1.34 -5.31 2.20
CA GLY A 119 1.89 -5.54 0.87
C GLY A 119 1.63 -6.93 0.34
N LEU A 120 1.76 -7.98 1.15
CA LEU A 120 1.41 -9.34 0.75
C LEU A 120 -0.07 -9.44 0.35
N VAL A 121 -0.97 -8.83 1.12
CA VAL A 121 -2.40 -8.75 0.77
C VAL A 121 -2.59 -8.06 -0.59
N GLY A 122 -1.85 -6.98 -0.85
CA GLY A 122 -1.87 -6.30 -2.14
C GLY A 122 -1.36 -7.16 -3.31
N ILE A 123 -0.31 -7.97 -3.11
CA ILE A 123 0.15 -8.95 -4.12
C ILE A 123 -0.96 -9.94 -4.44
N VAL A 124 -1.58 -10.52 -3.41
CA VAL A 124 -2.65 -11.51 -3.56
C VAL A 124 -3.83 -10.90 -4.32
N GLY A 125 -4.28 -9.70 -3.92
CA GLY A 125 -5.35 -8.97 -4.59
C GLY A 125 -5.05 -8.68 -6.06
N LYS A 126 -3.82 -8.24 -6.37
CA LYS A 126 -3.37 -8.02 -7.74
C LYS A 126 -3.36 -9.32 -8.56
N GLY A 127 -2.94 -10.43 -7.96
CA GLY A 127 -2.99 -11.76 -8.57
C GLY A 127 -4.41 -12.15 -8.98
N PHE A 128 -5.37 -12.03 -8.06
CA PHE A 128 -6.80 -12.27 -8.34
C PHE A 128 -7.34 -11.38 -9.47
N TYR A 129 -6.99 -10.09 -9.46
CA TYR A 129 -7.41 -9.16 -10.51
C TYR A 129 -6.91 -9.56 -11.90
N ILE A 130 -5.64 -9.96 -12.02
CA ILE A 130 -5.04 -10.40 -13.28
C ILE A 130 -5.71 -11.70 -13.76
N LEU A 131 -5.91 -12.67 -12.87
CA LEU A 131 -6.59 -13.93 -13.18
C LEU A 131 -8.02 -13.70 -13.68
N HIS A 132 -8.78 -12.85 -13.00
CA HIS A 132 -10.14 -12.51 -13.40
C HIS A 132 -10.16 -11.80 -14.76
N SER A 133 -9.28 -10.83 -14.97
CA SER A 133 -9.18 -10.09 -16.24
C SER A 133 -8.80 -11.01 -17.41
N ALA A 134 -7.87 -11.94 -17.19
CA ALA A 134 -7.46 -12.92 -18.19
C ALA A 134 -8.60 -13.88 -18.56
N LYS A 135 -9.37 -14.33 -17.57
CA LYS A 135 -10.56 -15.18 -17.78
C LYS A 135 -11.60 -14.46 -18.63
N SER A 136 -11.90 -13.20 -18.31
CA SER A 136 -12.85 -12.38 -19.07
C SER A 136 -12.38 -12.13 -20.51
N ALA A 137 -11.09 -11.83 -20.71
CA ALA A 137 -10.52 -11.65 -22.04
C ALA A 137 -10.57 -12.94 -22.88
N SER A 138 -10.27 -14.11 -22.27
CA SER A 138 -10.38 -15.40 -22.95
C SER A 138 -11.82 -15.71 -23.39
N ALA A 139 -12.80 -15.43 -22.53
CA ALA A 139 -14.22 -15.65 -22.83
C ALA A 139 -14.72 -14.74 -23.95
N SER A 140 -14.24 -13.49 -24.01
CA SER A 140 -14.55 -12.56 -25.11
C SER A 140 -13.92 -12.99 -26.43
N ASN A 141 -12.70 -13.53 -26.42
CA ASN A 141 -12.04 -13.99 -27.63
C ASN A 141 -12.68 -15.28 -28.19
N SER A 142 -13.19 -16.16 -27.33
CA SER A 142 -13.92 -17.34 -27.78
C SER A 142 -15.25 -16.98 -28.44
N SER A 143 -16.01 -16.03 -27.89
CA SER A 143 -17.29 -15.61 -28.49
C SER A 143 -17.09 -14.90 -29.82
N LEU A 144 -16.06 -14.05 -29.96
CA LEU A 144 -15.71 -13.44 -31.25
C LEU A 144 -15.30 -14.47 -32.31
N ARG A 145 -14.57 -15.52 -31.92
CA ARG A 145 -14.23 -16.63 -32.83
C ARG A 145 -15.48 -17.37 -33.30
N GLU A 146 -16.42 -17.62 -32.41
CA GLU A 146 -17.66 -18.33 -32.72
C GLU A 146 -18.56 -17.51 -33.67
N VAL A 147 -18.70 -16.21 -33.42
CA VAL A 147 -19.42 -15.29 -34.30
C VAL A 147 -18.78 -15.21 -35.69
N ASN A 148 -17.45 -15.10 -35.77
CA ASN A 148 -16.74 -15.06 -37.04
C ASN A 148 -16.86 -16.37 -37.82
N ALA A 149 -16.83 -17.52 -37.14
CA ALA A 149 -17.06 -18.82 -37.77
C ALA A 149 -18.47 -18.90 -38.37
N HIS A 150 -19.49 -18.45 -37.63
CA HIS A 150 -20.88 -18.42 -38.10
C HIS A 150 -21.07 -17.50 -39.31
N LEU A 151 -20.49 -16.29 -39.28
CA LEU A 151 -20.53 -15.35 -40.40
C LEU A 151 -19.82 -15.90 -41.65
N SER A 152 -18.71 -16.62 -41.47
CA SER A 152 -18.00 -17.26 -42.57
C SER A 152 -18.84 -18.35 -43.26
N LEU A 153 -19.57 -19.16 -42.47
CA LEU A 153 -20.46 -20.21 -42.97
C LEU A 153 -21.66 -19.62 -43.71
N VAL A 154 -22.29 -18.58 -43.14
CA VAL A 154 -23.40 -17.87 -43.79
C VAL A 154 -22.95 -17.19 -45.09
N GLY A 155 -21.79 -16.53 -45.09
CA GLY A 155 -21.22 -15.90 -46.28
C GLY A 155 -20.85 -16.91 -47.37
N ARG A 156 -20.40 -18.11 -46.98
CA ARG A 156 -20.09 -19.20 -47.91
C ARG A 156 -21.35 -19.82 -48.53
N ASN A 157 -22.42 -20.02 -47.74
CA ASN A 157 -23.70 -20.51 -48.25
C ASN A 157 -24.37 -19.53 -49.22
N ARG A 158 -24.27 -18.22 -48.98
CA ARG A 158 -24.81 -17.20 -49.90
C ARG A 158 -24.09 -17.10 -51.25
N ARG A 159 -22.87 -17.65 -51.39
CA ARG A 159 -22.14 -17.68 -52.68
C ARG A 159 -22.40 -18.96 -53.48
N MET A 160 -23.07 -19.95 -52.90
CA MET A 160 -23.40 -21.22 -53.56
C MET A 160 -24.85 -21.29 -54.07
N VAL A 161 -25.63 -20.22 -53.86
CA VAL A 161 -26.98 -20.00 -54.40
C VAL A 161 -26.87 -18.91 -55.45
#